data_AF-A0A7C5QPL9-F1
#
_entry.id   AF-A0A7C5QPL9-F1
#
_cell.length_a   1.000
_cell.length_b   1.000
_cell.length_c   1.000
_cell.angle_alpha   90.00
_cell.angle_beta   90.00
_cell.angle_gamma   90.00
#
_symmetry.space_group_name_H-M   'P 1'
#
loop_
_entity.id
_entity.type
_entity.pdbx_description
1 polymer ?
#
loop_
_entity_poly.entity_id
_entity_poly.type
_entity_poly.pdbx_seq_one_letter_code
_entity_poly.pdbx_strand_id
1 'polypeptide(L)' 'MPPLQVDIPCSGHAPLIMDELRKVDGVTGVRYQFPNSFQVTYDTSKLTVQQMLSLPVFREFPARLK' A
#
# COMPACT_ATOMS: atom_id res chain seq x y z
N MET A 1 -4.48 12.40 1.42
CA MET A 1 -3.80 11.47 0.48
C MET A 1 -4.82 10.50 -0.06
N PRO A 2 -4.85 10.25 -1.38
CA PRO A 2 -5.75 9.27 -1.98
C PRO A 2 -5.42 7.85 -1.47
N PRO A 3 -6.43 6.98 -1.27
CA PRO A 3 -6.20 5.60 -0.87
C PRO A 3 -5.62 4.78 -2.04
N LEU A 4 -4.83 3.76 -1.71
CA LEU A 4 -4.35 2.76 -2.65
C LEU A 4 -5.42 1.69 -2.85
N GLN A 5 -5.72 1.34 -4.09
CA GLN A 5 -6.50 0.17 -4.44
C GLN A 5 -5.53 -0.93 -4.85
N VAL A 6 -5.54 -2.06 -4.13
CA VAL A 6 -4.64 -3.20 -4.39
C VAL A 6 -5.49 -4.40 -4.77
N ASP A 7 -5.19 -5.01 -5.90
CA ASP A 7 -5.92 -6.18 -6.39
C ASP A 7 -5.48 -7.44 -5.63
N ILE A 8 -5.98 -7.58 -4.40
CA ILE A 8 -5.81 -8.78 -3.58
C ILE A 8 -6.96 -9.78 -3.82
N PRO A 9 -6.68 -11.10 -3.80
CA PRO A 9 -7.69 -12.13 -4.10
C PRO A 9 -8.70 -12.31 -2.96
N CYS A 10 -8.31 -12.06 -1.71
CA CYS A 10 -9.20 -12.05 -0.56
C CYS A 10 -8.64 -11.18 0.56
N SER A 11 -9.48 -10.79 1.52
CA SER A 11 -9.09 -9.98 2.69
C SER A 11 -7.98 -10.62 3.54
N GLY A 12 -7.80 -11.94 3.48
CA GLY A 12 -6.71 -12.65 4.15
C GLY A 12 -5.32 -12.25 3.66
N HIS A 13 -5.21 -11.62 2.48
CA HIS A 13 -3.95 -11.09 1.96
C HIS A 13 -3.65 -9.66 2.42
N ALA A 14 -4.64 -8.95 2.99
CA ALA A 14 -4.43 -7.57 3.42
C ALA A 14 -3.30 -7.40 4.46
N PRO A 15 -3.15 -8.27 5.48
CA PRO A 15 -2.03 -8.17 6.43
C PRO A 15 -0.66 -8.23 5.74
N LEU A 16 -0.49 -9.08 4.72
CA LEU A 16 0.76 -9.20 3.97
C LEU A 16 1.12 -7.89 3.27
N ILE A 17 0.15 -7.27 2.57
CA ILE A 17 0.36 -5.96 1.93
C ILE A 17 0.68 -4.89 2.97
N MET A 18 -0.01 -4.91 4.12
CA MET A 18 0.24 -3.96 5.21
C MET A 18 1.64 -4.09 5.79
N ASP A 19 2.11 -5.32 5.99
CA ASP A 19 3.46 -5.58 6.51
C ASP A 19 4.54 -5.14 5.53
N GLU A 20 4.36 -5.38 4.23
CA GLU A 20 5.28 -4.89 3.20
C GLU A 20 5.33 -3.36 3.15
N LEU A 21 4.18 -2.69 3.21
CA LEU A 21 4.12 -1.22 3.24
C LEU A 21 4.77 -0.64 4.51
N ARG A 22 4.61 -1.28 5.66
CA ARG A 22 5.21 -0.82 6.93
C ARG A 22 6.74 -0.92 6.97
N LYS A 23 7.33 -1.77 6.13
CA LYS A 23 8.80 -1.91 6.02
C LYS A 23 9.43 -0.79 5.18
N VAL A 24 8.64 -0.02 4.45
CA VAL A 24 9.14 1.05 3.58
C VAL A 24 9.50 2.27 4.42
N ASP A 25 10.74 2.73 4.31
CA ASP A 25 11.16 3.96 4.98
C ASP A 25 10.33 5.15 4.49
N GLY A 26 9.83 5.94 5.44
CA GLY A 26 8.88 7.02 5.20
C GLY A 26 7.40 6.63 5.34
N VAL A 27 7.03 5.35 5.41
CA VAL A 27 5.64 4.98 5.76
C VAL A 27 5.43 5.14 7.27
N THR A 28 4.44 5.94 7.65
CA THR A 28 4.12 6.24 9.06
C THR A 28 2.83 5.57 9.53
N GLY A 29 1.99 5.11 8.60
CA GLY A 29 0.77 4.38 8.94
C GLY A 29 0.16 3.66 7.75
N VAL A 30 -0.46 2.51 8.02
CA VAL A 30 -1.21 1.74 7.02
C VAL A 30 -2.50 1.24 7.64
N ARG A 31 -3.63 1.52 6.99
CA ARG A 31 -4.96 1.06 7.39
C ARG A 31 -5.67 0.41 6.21
N TYR A 32 -6.08 -0.84 6.38
CA TYR A 32 -6.92 -1.53 5.41
C TYR A 32 -8.38 -1.08 5.53
N GLN A 33 -9.02 -0.90 4.38
CA GLN A 33 -10.44 -0.61 4.22
C GLN A 33 -11.02 -1.60 3.21
N PHE A 34 -12.04 -2.34 3.65
CA PHE A 34 -12.70 -3.29 2.77
C PHE A 34 -13.56 -2.56 1.72
N PRO A 35 -13.58 -3.00 0.45
CA PRO A 35 -12.73 -4.05 -0.13
C PRO A 35 -11.43 -3.48 -0.74
N ASN A 36 -10.32 -4.19 -0.53
CA ASN A 36 -9.10 -4.04 -1.34
C ASN A 36 -8.48 -2.62 -1.32
N SER A 37 -8.82 -1.81 -0.33
CA SER A 37 -8.36 -0.42 -0.22
C SER A 37 -7.42 -0.26 0.97
N PHE A 38 -6.35 0.50 0.78
CA PHE A 38 -5.30 0.72 1.75
C PHE A 38 -5.05 2.21 1.88
N GLN A 39 -5.36 2.75 3.05
CA GLN A 39 -5.02 4.11 3.39
C GLN A 39 -3.60 4.12 3.96
N VAL A 40 -2.67 4.67 3.19
CA VAL A 40 -1.26 4.78 3.56
C VAL A 40 -0.96 6.23 3.95
N THR A 41 -0.40 6.42 5.12
CA THR A 41 0.19 7.68 5.56
C THR A 41 1.70 7.54 5.43
N TYR A 42 2.32 8.48 4.73
CA TYR A 42 3.75 8.47 4.49
C TYR A 42 4.30 9.91 4.46
N ASP A 43 5.60 10.02 4.73
CA ASP A 43 6.34 11.27 4.65
C ASP A 43 6.74 11.56 3.20
N THR A 44 6.17 12.61 2.63
CA THR A 44 6.41 13.02 1.23
C THR A 44 7.84 13.51 0.98
N SER A 45 8.62 13.80 2.04
CA SER A 45 10.04 14.14 1.90
C SER A 45 10.94 12.92 1.72
N LYS A 46 10.44 11.72 2.08
CA LYS A 46 11.18 10.44 2.02
C LYS A 46 10.66 9.48 0.97
N LEU A 47 9.34 9.47 0.75
CA LEU A 47 8.67 8.52 -0.11
C LEU A 47 7.68 9.23 -1.03
N THR A 48 7.78 8.93 -2.33
CA THR A 48 6.81 9.37 -3.33
C THR A 48 5.81 8.26 -3.65
N VAL A 49 4.66 8.66 -4.19
CA VAL A 49 3.64 7.69 -4.59
C VAL A 49 4.14 6.73 -5.67
N GLN A 50 4.92 7.22 -6.64
CA GLN A 50 5.49 6.37 -7.69
C GLN A 50 6.46 5.33 -7.13
N GLN A 51 7.29 5.71 -6.16
CA GLN A 51 8.18 4.76 -5.47
C GLN A 51 7.39 3.70 -4.70
N MET A 52 6.34 4.12 -4.00
CA MET A 52 5.45 3.19 -3.29
C MET A 52 4.77 2.22 -4.26
N LEU A 53 4.23 2.69 -5.39
CA LEU A 53 3.61 1.83 -6.40
C LEU A 53 4.61 0.90 -7.11
N SER A 54 5.90 1.17 -7.01
CA SER A 54 6.98 0.35 -7.60
C SER A 54 7.48 -0.76 -6.68
N LEU A 55 6.88 -0.94 -5.49
CA LEU A 55 7.29 -1.97 -4.54
C LEU A 55 7.13 -3.38 -5.12
N PRO A 56 8.04 -4.32 -4.80
CA PRO A 56 8.01 -5.68 -5.35
C PRO A 56 6.69 -6.41 -5.14
N VAL A 57 6.05 -6.21 -3.98
CA VAL A 57 4.74 -6.80 -3.64
C VAL A 57 3.65 -6.45 -4.66
N PHE A 58 3.74 -5.27 -5.29
CA PHE A 58 2.76 -4.82 -6.28
C PHE A 58 2.97 -5.41 -7.68
N ARG A 59 4.03 -6.21 -7.88
CA ARG A 59 4.16 -7.08 -9.06
C ARG A 59 3.22 -8.28 -8.99
N GLU A 60 3.01 -8.80 -7.78
CA GLU A 60 2.09 -9.91 -7.53
C GLU A 60 0.66 -9.41 -7.26
N PHE A 61 0.54 -8.27 -6.58
CA PHE A 61 -0.74 -7.64 -6.24
C PHE A 61 -0.82 -6.22 -6.82
N PRO A 62 -1.25 -6.04 -8.08
CA PRO A 62 -1.26 -4.74 -8.74
C PRO A 62 -1.95 -3.66 -7.90
N ALA A 63 -1.28 -2.51 -7.76
CA ALA A 63 -1.80 -1.36 -7.01
C ALA A 63 -2.01 -0.14 -7.90
N ARG A 64 -3.07 0.62 -7.63
CA ARG A 64 -3.40 1.88 -8.31
C ARG A 64 -3.91 2.91 -7.31
N LEU A 65 -3.71 4.19 -7.61
CA LEU A 65 -4.36 5.26 -6.86
C LEU A 65 -5.84 5.29 -7.20
N LYS A 66 -6.66 5.53 -6.18
CA LYS A 66 -8.12 5.72 -6.33
C LYS A 66 -8.48 7.19 -6.23
#